data_AF-A0A934BC37-F1
#
_entry.id   AF-A0A934BC37-F1
#
_cell.length_a   1.000
_cell.length_b   1.000
_cell.length_c   1.000
_cell.angle_alpha   90.00
_cell.angle_beta   90.00
_cell.angle_gamma   90.00
#
_symmetry.space_group_name_H-M   'P 1'
#
loop_
_entity.id
_entity.type
_entity.pdbx_description
1 polymer ?
#
loop_
_entity_poly.entity_id
_entity_poly.type
_entity_poly.pdbx_seq_one_letter_code
_entity_poly.pdbx_strand_id
1 'polypeptide(L)' 'MIRKIKDGYRVVAESGRNMGTYKTLEEAKKRLQQIEFFKHKAKKAESVTKI' A
#
# COMPACT_ATOMS: atom_id res chain seq x y z
N MET A 1 4.79 0.05 -3.14
CA MET A 1 5.09 -0.26 -4.56
C MET A 1 4.44 -1.58 -4.99
N ILE A 2 4.31 -1.83 -6.29
CA ILE A 2 3.81 -3.10 -6.85
C ILE A 2 4.98 -3.82 -7.54
N ARG A 3 5.15 -5.11 -7.29
CA ARG A 3 6.13 -5.99 -7.93
C ARG A 3 5.41 -7.10 -8.68
N LYS A 4 5.80 -7.35 -9.94
CA LYS A 4 5.35 -8.53 -10.69
C LYS A 4 6.02 -9.77 -10.12
N ILE A 5 5.26 -10.84 -9.92
CA ILE A 5 5.74 -12.16 -9.51
C ILE A 5 5.25 -13.21 -10.52
N LYS A 6 5.77 -14.44 -10.44
CA LYS A 6 5.36 -15.55 -11.32
C LYS A 6 3.84 -15.73 -11.38
N ASP A 7 3.17 -15.60 -10.23
CA ASP A 7 1.73 -15.88 -10.08
C ASP A 7 0.83 -14.61 -10.02
N GLY A 8 1.35 -13.44 -10.42
CA GLY A 8 0.56 -12.21 -10.38
C GLY A 8 1.35 -10.99 -9.92
N TYR A 9 0.79 -10.24 -8.97
CA TYR A 9 1.30 -8.93 -8.53
C TYR A 9 1.29 -8.83 -7.02
N ARG A 10 2.40 -8.39 -6.44
CA ARG A 10 2.56 -8.21 -5.00
C ARG A 10 2.72 -6.74 -4.66
N VAL A 11 1.91 -6.24 -3.73
CA VAL A 11 2.10 -4.90 -3.16
C VAL A 11 3.07 -5.03 -1.99
N VAL A 12 4.14 -4.25 -2.00
CA VAL A 12 5.14 -4.24 -0.93
C VAL A 12 5.37 -2.82 -0.40
N ALA A 13 5.63 -2.71 0.90
CA ALA A 13 6.09 -1.49 1.53
C ALA A 13 7.54 -1.15 1.10
N GLU A 14 7.99 0.05 1.43
CA GLU A 14 9.38 0.47 1.19
C GLU A 14 10.37 -0.42 1.94
N SER A 15 10.02 -0.87 3.15
CA SER A 15 10.77 -1.85 3.94
C SER A 15 10.80 -3.26 3.33
N GLY A 16 10.14 -3.49 2.19
CA GLY A 16 10.02 -4.81 1.57
C GLY A 16 8.91 -5.70 2.16
N ARG A 17 8.22 -5.24 3.21
CA ARG A 17 7.10 -5.98 3.82
C ARG A 17 5.98 -6.21 2.79
N ASN A 18 5.48 -7.45 2.72
CA ASN A 18 4.32 -7.78 1.89
C ASN A 18 3.05 -7.11 2.43
N MET A 19 2.32 -6.41 1.57
CA MET A 19 1.07 -5.70 1.88
C MET A 19 -0.14 -6.30 1.15
N GLY A 20 0.07 -7.38 0.37
CA GLY A 20 -0.96 -8.14 -0.34
C GLY A 20 -0.44 -8.72 -1.67
N THR A 21 -0.98 -9.87 -2.08
CA THR A 21 -0.73 -10.49 -3.40
C THR A 21 -2.04 -10.62 -4.15
N TYR A 22 -2.04 -10.31 -5.45
CA TYR A 22 -3.21 -10.22 -6.31
C TYR A 22 -2.94 -10.85 -7.67
N LYS A 23 -3.99 -11.37 -8.31
CA LYS A 23 -3.86 -12.00 -9.64
C LYS A 23 -3.67 -10.94 -10.73
N THR A 24 -4.39 -9.83 -10.64
CA THR A 24 -4.35 -8.76 -11.65
C THR A 24 -3.60 -7.51 -11.16
N LEU A 25 -3.10 -6.73 -12.11
CA LEU A 25 -2.45 -5.45 -11.81
C LEU A 25 -3.45 -4.45 -11.24
N GLU A 26 -4.71 -4.53 -11.68
CA GLU A 26 -5.76 -3.59 -11.28
C GLU A 26 -6.12 -3.75 -9.79
N GLU A 27 -6.26 -4.98 -9.31
CA GLU A 27 -6.45 -5.27 -7.88
C GLU A 27 -5.27 -4.77 -7.03
N ALA A 28 -4.03 -4.98 -7.50
CA ALA A 28 -2.84 -4.48 -6.82
C ALA A 28 -2.80 -2.94 -6.78
N LYS A 29 -3.23 -2.26 -7.84
CA LYS A 29 -3.37 -0.79 -7.89
C LYS A 29 -4.43 -0.30 -6.90
N LYS A 30 -5.61 -0.93 -6.86
CA LYS A 30 -6.67 -0.62 -5.89
C LYS A 30 -6.16 -0.76 -4.46
N ARG A 31 -5.42 -1.83 -4.15
CA ARG A 31 -4.80 -1.99 -2.83
C ARG A 31 -3.79 -0.91 -2.52
N LEU A 32 -2.92 -0.57 -3.48
CA LEU A 32 -1.92 0.48 -3.29
C LEU A 32 -2.60 1.83 -2.97
N GLN A 33 -3.66 2.20 -3.69
CA GLN A 33 -4.44 3.41 -3.43
C GLN A 33 -5.02 3.43 -2.01
N GLN A 34 -5.59 2.32 -1.55
CA GLN A 34 -6.08 2.22 -0.17
C GLN A 34 -4.96 2.47 0.84
N ILE A 35 -3.80 1.82 0.67
CA ILE A 35 -2.65 1.97 1.57
C ILE A 35 -2.21 3.44 1.64
N GLU A 36 -2.07 4.10 0.49
CA GLU A 36 -1.66 5.51 0.45
C GLU A 36 -2.72 6.42 1.09
N PHE A 37 -4.01 6.19 0.84
CA PHE A 37 -5.09 6.94 1.49
C PHE A 37 -5.01 6.87 3.02
N PHE A 38 -4.82 5.67 3.58
CA PHE A 38 -4.70 5.50 5.03
C PHE A 38 -3.41 6.10 5.59
N LYS A 39 -2.30 6.06 4.85
CA LYS A 39 -1.05 6.75 5.26
C LYS A 39 -1.25 8.26 5.35
N HIS A 40 -1.90 8.87 4.36
CA HIS A 40 -2.18 10.30 4.38
C HIS A 40 -3.11 10.69 5.52
N LYS A 41 -4.12 9.88 5.81
CA LYS A 41 -5.00 10.09 6.98
C LYS A 41 -4.26 9.96 8.31
N ALA A 42 -3.41 8.93 8.47
CA ALA A 42 -2.63 8.73 9.68
C ALA A 42 -1.68 9.91 9.95
N LYS A 43 -0.98 10.41 8.92
CA LYS A 43 -0.13 11.60 9.04
C LYS A 43 -0.89 12.84 9.51
N LYS A 44 -2.12 13.04 9.02
CA LYS A 44 -2.98 14.15 9.44
C LYS A 44 -3.38 14.04 10.92
N ALA A 45 -3.64 12.83 11.40
CA ALA A 45 -3.95 12.59 12.81
C ALA A 45 -2.73 12.86 13.71
N GLU A 46 -1.54 12.37 13.33
CA GLU A 46 -0.30 12.61 14.10
C GLU A 46 0.08 14.09 14.21
N SER A 47 -0.19 14.89 13.17
CA SER A 47 0.04 16.35 13.24
C SER A 47 -0.91 17.09 14.19
N VAL A 48 -2.10 16.53 14.49
CA VAL A 48 -3.10 17.17 15.37
C VAL A 48 -2.83 16.85 16.85
N THR A 49 -2.22 15.70 17.15
CA THR A 49 -1.95 15.27 18.53
C THR A 49 -0.62 15.81 19.08
N LYS A 50 0.25 16.36 18.24
CA LYS A 50 1.56 16.94 18.64
C LYS A 50 1.49 18.42 19.07
N ILE A 51 0.30 18.95 19.36
CA ILE A 51 0.07 20.34 19.75
C ILE A 51 -0.04 20.45 21.27
#